data_AF-A0A427SVU9-F1
#
_entry.id   AF-A0A427SVU9-F1
#
_cell.length_a   1.000
_cell.length_b   1.000
_cell.length_c   1.000
_cell.angle_alpha   90.00
_cell.angle_beta   90.00
_cell.angle_gamma   90.00
#
_symmetry.space_group_name_H-M   'P 1'
#
loop_
_entity.id
_entity.type
_entity.pdbx_description
1 polymer ?
#
loop_
_entity_poly.entity_id
_entity_poly.type
_entity_poly.pdbx_seq_one_letter_code
_entity_poly.pdbx_strand_id
1 'polypeptide(L)'
;MVALAAVALVGLTACEGPDPNNLETYYDDPAPTSAPVSTAETPVSPAKAAPVTPPDPALLAEPALLSDADVAEEGVQPASNEVAGCLADGPSAGSRTATWRYASGSVLSHRVVVFPDRSAAQAVAENECAGKAVSVPVQPGVERQQAWRDGKTCTVLLAKGTLVSELTVSASTEARAVDAAKRLLPAMAAKLTAQP
;
A
#
# COMPACT_ATOMS: atom_id res chain seq x y z
N MET A 1 -44.26 -11.91 -37.44
CA MET A 1 -45.38 -11.77 -36.50
C MET A 1 -45.15 -10.52 -35.67
N VAL A 2 -46.13 -9.63 -35.67
CA VAL A 2 -46.17 -8.40 -34.89
C VAL A 2 -46.68 -8.73 -33.48
N ALA A 3 -46.08 -8.14 -32.44
CA ALA A 3 -46.79 -7.77 -31.22
C ALA A 3 -46.08 -6.58 -30.55
N LEU A 4 -46.70 -5.40 -30.70
CA LEU A 4 -46.55 -4.25 -29.81
C LEU A 4 -47.22 -4.56 -28.46
N ALA A 5 -46.65 -4.06 -27.36
CA ALA A 5 -47.34 -3.15 -26.44
C ALA A 5 -46.41 -2.68 -25.31
N ALA A 6 -46.32 -1.37 -25.18
CA ALA A 6 -45.67 -0.64 -24.10
C ALA A 6 -46.57 -0.54 -22.86
N VAL A 7 -45.99 -0.45 -21.66
CA VAL A 7 -46.55 0.34 -20.54
C VAL A 7 -45.41 0.99 -19.78
N ALA A 8 -45.50 2.32 -19.68
CA ALA A 8 -44.66 3.21 -18.90
C ALA A 8 -45.03 3.17 -17.41
N LEU A 9 -44.06 3.36 -16.53
CA LEU A 9 -44.30 3.83 -15.17
C LEU A 9 -43.24 4.86 -14.77
N VAL A 10 -43.73 6.10 -14.73
CA VAL A 10 -43.09 7.28 -14.14
C VAL A 10 -43.11 7.12 -12.62
N GLY A 11 -41.98 7.39 -11.98
CA GLY A 11 -41.84 7.46 -10.53
C GLY A 11 -40.73 8.43 -10.17
N LEU A 12 -41.04 9.72 -10.23
CA LEU A 12 -40.24 10.81 -9.68
C LEU A 12 -40.37 10.82 -8.16
N THR A 13 -39.28 10.64 -7.44
CA THR A 13 -39.03 11.37 -6.19
C THR A 13 -37.55 11.70 -6.11
N ALA A 14 -37.23 12.97 -6.38
CA ALA A 14 -35.96 13.57 -6.04
C ALA A 14 -35.83 13.58 -4.50
N CYS A 15 -34.77 12.98 -3.97
CA CYS A 15 -34.33 13.23 -2.61
C CYS A 15 -33.29 14.36 -2.65
N GLU A 16 -33.73 15.56 -3.02
CA GLU A 16 -33.02 16.79 -2.64
C GLU A 16 -33.35 17.04 -1.17
N GLY A 17 -32.53 16.44 -0.31
CA GLY A 17 -32.48 16.82 1.09
C GLY A 17 -31.96 18.26 1.18
N PRO A 18 -32.49 19.07 2.11
CA PRO A 18 -31.95 20.41 2.34
C PRO A 18 -30.48 20.29 2.74
N ASP A 19 -29.61 20.90 1.94
CA ASP A 19 -28.20 21.09 2.25
C ASP A 19 -28.10 21.79 3.62
N PRO A 20 -27.53 21.16 4.66
CA PRO A 20 -27.57 21.70 6.01
C PRO A 20 -26.60 22.88 6.22
N ASN A 21 -26.03 23.43 5.15
CA ASN A 21 -25.01 24.47 5.25
C ASN A 21 -25.23 25.63 4.29
N ASN A 22 -26.44 26.19 4.29
CA ASN A 22 -26.70 27.50 3.70
C ASN A 22 -26.40 28.61 4.72
N LEU A 23 -25.23 29.26 4.58
CA LEU A 23 -24.77 30.38 5.41
C LEU A 23 -25.37 31.74 4.98
N GLU A 24 -26.20 31.79 3.93
CA GLU A 24 -26.69 33.06 3.35
C GLU A 24 -28.03 33.55 3.91
N THR A 25 -28.63 32.87 4.89
CA THR A 25 -29.94 33.28 5.45
C THR A 25 -29.89 33.85 6.87
N TYR A 26 -28.70 34.18 7.40
CA TYR A 26 -28.56 34.75 8.75
C TYR A 26 -28.53 36.28 8.81
N TYR A 27 -28.69 36.98 7.68
CA TYR A 27 -28.64 38.44 7.63
C TYR A 27 -29.76 39.05 6.76
N ASP A 28 -30.99 38.90 7.23
CA ASP A 28 -32.15 39.73 6.88
C ASP A 28 -32.95 39.88 8.19
N ASP A 29 -33.26 41.03 8.82
CA ASP A 29 -33.17 42.49 8.66
C ASP A 29 -33.77 43.07 10.00
N PRO A 30 -34.05 44.36 10.28
CA PRO A 30 -33.32 45.63 10.17
C PRO A 30 -32.94 46.25 11.56
N ALA A 31 -32.11 47.29 11.57
CA ALA A 31 -31.83 48.12 12.77
C ALA A 31 -33.04 49.00 13.17
N PRO A 32 -33.24 49.38 14.46
CA PRO A 32 -32.47 50.51 15.02
C PRO A 32 -32.24 50.53 16.56
N THR A 33 -31.33 51.42 16.98
CA THR A 33 -31.24 52.14 18.27
C THR A 33 -30.03 51.81 19.15
N SER A 34 -29.17 52.83 19.29
CA SER A 34 -27.99 52.92 20.13
C SER A 34 -28.31 52.91 21.63
N ALA A 35 -27.53 52.15 22.39
CA ALA A 35 -27.19 52.40 23.79
C ALA A 35 -25.74 51.94 24.02
N PRO A 36 -24.89 52.67 24.77
CA PRO A 36 -23.52 52.25 25.01
C PRO A 36 -23.51 51.21 26.14
N VAL A 37 -23.19 49.96 25.81
CA VAL A 37 -22.92 48.91 26.80
C VAL A 37 -21.43 48.64 26.79
N SER A 38 -20.78 49.02 27.89
CA SER A 38 -19.42 48.62 28.19
C SER A 38 -19.46 47.16 28.65
N THR A 39 -18.95 46.24 27.85
CA THR A 39 -18.78 44.83 28.21
C THR A 39 -17.44 44.31 27.71
N ALA A 40 -16.65 43.83 28.66
CA ALA A 40 -15.29 43.34 28.53
C ALA A 40 -15.10 42.33 27.40
N GLU A 41 -14.03 42.50 26.62
CA GLU A 41 -13.52 41.48 25.70
C GLU A 41 -13.21 40.21 26.48
N THR A 42 -14.02 39.17 26.23
CA THR A 42 -13.68 37.82 26.68
C THR A 42 -12.61 37.31 25.72
N PRO A 43 -11.45 36.80 26.20
CA PRO A 43 -10.44 36.27 25.31
C PRO A 43 -11.02 35.07 24.56
N VAL A 44 -11.08 35.15 23.24
CA VAL A 44 -11.43 34.01 22.39
C VAL A 44 -10.31 32.99 22.54
N SER A 45 -10.59 31.91 23.27
CA SER A 45 -9.66 30.80 23.42
C SER A 45 -9.40 30.20 22.04
N PRO A 46 -8.14 30.10 21.56
CA PRO A 46 -7.86 29.50 20.26
C PRO A 46 -8.39 28.07 20.24
N ALA A 47 -9.17 27.74 19.21
CA ALA A 47 -9.66 26.39 18.99
C ALA A 47 -8.45 25.44 18.96
N LYS A 48 -8.45 24.46 19.89
CA LYS A 48 -7.43 23.42 19.95
C LYS A 48 -7.46 22.67 18.61
N ALA A 49 -6.40 22.82 17.81
CA ALA A 49 -6.26 22.08 16.57
C ALA A 49 -6.46 20.58 16.85
N ALA A 50 -7.31 19.93 16.06
CA ALA A 50 -7.47 18.49 16.12
C ALA A 50 -6.10 17.83 15.90
N PRO A 51 -5.75 16.78 16.66
CA PRO A 51 -4.50 16.06 16.42
C PRO A 51 -4.46 15.57 14.97
N VAL A 52 -3.45 15.98 14.21
CA VAL A 52 -3.21 15.44 12.87
C VAL A 52 -2.81 13.97 13.06
N THR A 53 -3.67 13.05 12.65
CA THR A 53 -3.34 11.62 12.65
C THR A 53 -2.20 11.40 11.64
N PRO A 54 -1.08 10.78 12.04
CA PRO A 54 -0.03 10.42 11.10
C PRO A 54 -0.60 9.53 9.98
N PRO A 55 -0.11 9.67 8.73
CA PRO A 55 -0.53 8.79 7.64
C PRO A 55 -0.25 7.33 8.00
N ASP A 56 -1.18 6.44 7.65
CA ASP A 56 -1.04 4.99 7.86
C ASP A 56 0.16 4.47 7.07
N PRO A 57 1.23 3.96 7.72
CA PRO A 57 2.40 3.43 7.04
C PRO A 57 2.04 2.32 6.06
N ALA A 58 0.95 1.60 6.32
CA ALA A 58 0.52 0.50 5.50
C ALA A 58 0.00 0.95 4.12
N LEU A 59 -0.51 2.18 4.00
CA LEU A 59 -0.89 2.80 2.73
C LEU A 59 0.32 3.14 1.85
N LEU A 60 1.51 3.32 2.45
CA LEU A 60 2.75 3.54 1.70
C LEU A 60 3.32 2.23 1.12
N ALA A 61 3.05 1.10 1.75
CA ALA A 61 3.53 -0.21 1.30
C ALA A 61 2.72 -0.78 0.13
N GLU A 62 1.43 -0.46 0.04
CA GLU A 62 0.49 -1.01 -0.94
C GLU A 62 0.86 -0.72 -2.41
N PRO A 63 1.17 0.52 -2.83
CA PRO A 63 1.53 0.80 -4.22
C PRO A 63 2.86 0.18 -4.67
N ALA A 64 3.72 -0.20 -3.71
CA ALA A 64 4.97 -0.92 -3.98
C ALA A 64 4.78 -2.44 -4.11
N LEU A 65 3.57 -2.96 -3.88
CA LEU A 65 3.29 -4.38 -3.99
C LEU A 65 3.20 -4.82 -5.46
N LEU A 66 3.79 -5.96 -5.80
CA LEU A 66 3.49 -6.68 -7.04
C LEU A 66 1.99 -7.00 -7.11
N SER A 67 1.43 -6.84 -8.30
CA SER A 67 0.07 -7.20 -8.67
C SER A 67 0.04 -8.44 -9.55
N ASP A 68 -1.15 -8.99 -9.79
CA ASP A 68 -1.33 -10.14 -10.70
C ASP A 68 -0.77 -9.88 -12.11
N ALA A 69 -0.85 -8.64 -12.58
CA ALA A 69 -0.30 -8.26 -13.88
C ALA A 69 1.23 -8.34 -13.91
N ASP A 70 1.89 -8.03 -12.80
CA ASP A 70 3.36 -8.04 -12.71
C ASP A 70 3.93 -9.46 -12.67
N VAL A 71 3.12 -10.45 -12.25
CA VAL A 71 3.52 -11.87 -12.15
C VAL A 71 2.87 -12.75 -13.21
N ALA A 72 2.11 -12.18 -14.15
CA ALA A 72 1.33 -12.94 -15.12
C ALA A 72 2.20 -13.89 -15.97
N GLU A 73 3.41 -13.46 -16.33
CA GLU A 73 4.36 -14.26 -17.13
C GLU A 73 4.91 -15.50 -16.38
N GLU A 74 4.81 -15.53 -15.04
CA GLU A 74 5.21 -16.68 -14.25
C GLU A 74 4.18 -17.82 -14.28
N GLY A 75 2.98 -17.58 -14.84
CA GLY A 75 1.91 -18.57 -14.90
C GLY A 75 1.38 -18.97 -13.51
N VAL A 76 1.49 -18.05 -12.55
CA VAL A 76 1.01 -18.24 -11.18
C VAL A 76 -0.44 -17.83 -11.03
N GLN A 77 -1.10 -18.32 -9.99
CA GLN A 77 -2.46 -17.92 -9.60
C GLN A 77 -2.44 -17.28 -8.21
N PRO A 78 -3.30 -16.28 -7.93
CA PRO A 78 -3.41 -15.71 -6.60
C PRO A 78 -3.69 -16.78 -5.54
N ALA A 79 -3.08 -16.63 -4.38
CA ALA A 79 -3.23 -17.52 -3.25
C ALA A 79 -3.53 -16.71 -1.97
N SER A 80 -3.98 -17.40 -0.93
CA SER A 80 -4.14 -16.77 0.39
C SER A 80 -2.82 -16.16 0.83
N ASN A 81 -2.90 -14.95 1.37
CA ASN A 81 -1.72 -14.24 1.85
C ASN A 81 -1.06 -15.01 3.00
N GLU A 82 0.14 -15.50 2.75
CA GLU A 82 0.97 -16.16 3.74
C GLU A 82 2.28 -15.37 3.86
N VAL A 83 2.57 -14.93 5.09
CA VAL A 83 3.80 -14.20 5.37
C VAL A 83 4.94 -15.22 5.39
N ALA A 84 5.91 -15.04 4.50
CA ALA A 84 7.07 -15.89 4.38
C ALA A 84 8.31 -15.03 4.10
N GLY A 85 9.48 -15.52 4.47
CA GLY A 85 10.75 -14.82 4.30
C GLY A 85 11.36 -14.37 5.63
N CYS A 86 12.48 -13.67 5.54
CA CYS A 86 13.23 -13.21 6.70
C CYS A 86 12.58 -12.03 7.42
N LEU A 87 11.74 -11.25 6.73
CA LEU A 87 11.02 -10.19 7.41
C LEU A 87 9.76 -10.69 8.11
N ALA A 88 9.39 -11.98 8.03
CA ALA A 88 8.09 -12.49 8.46
C ALA A 88 7.68 -12.10 9.88
N ASP A 89 8.62 -12.05 10.83
CA ASP A 89 8.39 -11.65 12.22
C ASP A 89 8.34 -10.12 12.44
N GLY A 90 8.51 -9.34 11.38
CA GLY A 90 8.48 -7.88 11.38
C GLY A 90 7.07 -7.28 11.51
N PRO A 91 6.96 -5.95 11.71
CA PRO A 91 5.71 -5.28 12.05
C PRO A 91 4.63 -5.46 10.98
N SER A 92 3.46 -5.94 11.39
CA SER A 92 2.30 -6.13 10.51
C SER A 92 1.66 -4.80 10.10
N ALA A 93 1.55 -3.86 11.04
CA ALA A 93 0.87 -2.56 10.87
C ALA A 93 1.47 -1.66 9.79
N GLY A 94 2.71 -1.90 9.36
CA GLY A 94 3.37 -1.18 8.28
C GLY A 94 3.76 -2.07 7.11
N SER A 95 3.03 -3.18 6.90
CA SER A 95 3.35 -4.12 5.83
C SER A 95 2.15 -4.55 4.99
N ARG A 96 2.44 -4.94 3.75
CA ARG A 96 1.50 -5.52 2.79
C ARG A 96 2.12 -6.75 2.17
N THR A 97 1.33 -7.80 1.99
CA THR A 97 1.76 -9.08 1.42
C THR A 97 0.80 -9.50 0.33
N ALA A 98 1.35 -10.02 -0.76
CA ALA A 98 0.62 -10.75 -1.79
C ALA A 98 1.30 -12.10 -2.03
N THR A 99 0.51 -13.13 -2.27
CA THR A 99 0.99 -14.50 -2.46
C THR A 99 0.36 -15.12 -3.69
N TRP A 100 1.16 -15.89 -4.42
CA TRP A 100 0.73 -16.64 -5.59
C TRP A 100 1.29 -18.06 -5.56
N ARG A 101 0.65 -18.96 -6.30
CA ARG A 101 1.03 -20.37 -6.39
C ARG A 101 1.20 -20.77 -7.84
N TYR A 102 2.30 -21.45 -8.15
CA TYR A 102 2.50 -22.10 -9.44
C TYR A 102 1.68 -23.39 -9.51
N ALA A 103 1.34 -23.83 -10.73
CA ALA A 103 0.68 -25.13 -10.94
C ALA A 103 1.46 -26.32 -10.36
N SER A 104 2.79 -26.20 -10.22
CA SER A 104 3.65 -27.21 -9.59
C SER A 104 3.51 -27.29 -8.06
N GLY A 105 2.74 -26.40 -7.43
CA GLY A 105 2.65 -26.26 -5.97
C GLY A 105 3.74 -25.38 -5.35
N SER A 106 4.69 -24.90 -6.16
CA SER A 106 5.67 -23.87 -5.76
C SER A 106 4.95 -22.58 -5.35
N VAL A 107 5.55 -21.78 -4.46
CA VAL A 107 4.91 -20.58 -3.91
C VAL A 107 5.79 -19.36 -4.15
N LEU A 108 5.12 -18.26 -4.46
CA LEU A 108 5.69 -16.92 -4.55
C LEU A 108 5.03 -16.02 -3.52
N SER A 109 5.79 -15.38 -2.65
CA SER A 109 5.28 -14.38 -1.72
C SER A 109 6.07 -13.10 -1.88
N HIS A 110 5.37 -11.98 -2.01
CA HIS A 110 5.96 -10.66 -2.06
C HIS A 110 5.42 -9.84 -0.90
N ARG A 111 6.31 -9.25 -0.12
CA ARG A 111 5.98 -8.42 1.02
C ARG A 111 6.69 -7.09 0.93
N VAL A 112 5.98 -6.01 1.23
CA VAL A 112 6.56 -4.67 1.39
C VAL A 112 6.41 -4.25 2.83
N VAL A 113 7.48 -3.72 3.41
CA VAL A 113 7.53 -3.24 4.80
C VAL A 113 8.05 -1.81 4.83
N VAL A 114 7.39 -0.96 5.62
CA VAL A 114 7.81 0.42 5.89
C VAL A 114 8.66 0.48 7.15
N PHE A 115 9.80 1.15 7.05
CA PHE A 115 10.70 1.49 8.16
C PHE A 115 10.66 3.01 8.38
N PRO A 116 9.73 3.53 9.20
CA PRO A 116 9.55 4.99 9.36
C PRO A 116 10.73 5.67 10.07
N ASP A 117 11.40 4.95 10.98
CA ASP A 117 12.42 5.53 11.87
C ASP A 117 13.86 5.37 11.34
N ARG A 118 14.05 4.73 10.19
CA ARG A 118 15.39 4.48 9.60
C ARG A 118 15.33 4.23 8.10
N SER A 119 16.48 4.35 7.42
CA SER A 119 16.54 4.00 6.00
C SER A 119 16.31 2.50 5.76
N ALA A 120 15.60 2.18 4.69
CA ALA A 120 15.41 0.82 4.21
C ALA A 120 16.75 0.15 3.86
N ALA A 121 17.70 0.91 3.33
CA ALA A 121 19.03 0.39 3.01
C ALA A 121 19.78 -0.09 4.27
N GLN A 122 19.68 0.65 5.38
CA GLN A 122 20.22 0.22 6.67
C GLN A 122 19.46 -1.02 7.19
N ALA A 123 18.13 -1.02 7.12
CA ALA A 123 17.34 -2.17 7.51
C ALA A 123 17.76 -3.44 6.75
N VAL A 124 17.93 -3.36 5.43
CA VAL A 124 18.42 -4.48 4.62
C VAL A 124 19.85 -4.85 4.99
N ALA A 125 20.72 -3.89 5.32
CA ALA A 125 22.11 -4.16 5.71
C ALA A 125 22.25 -4.98 6.99
N GLU A 126 21.38 -4.74 7.96
CA GLU A 126 21.36 -5.40 9.27
C GLU A 126 20.62 -6.74 9.26
N ASN A 127 19.90 -7.06 8.20
CA ASN A 127 19.18 -8.33 8.06
C ASN A 127 20.03 -9.37 7.32
N GLU A 128 20.11 -10.55 7.93
CA GLU A 128 20.64 -11.76 7.30
C GLU A 128 19.53 -12.81 7.23
N CYS A 129 19.06 -13.11 6.01
CA CYS A 129 18.08 -14.15 5.80
C CYS A 129 18.75 -15.53 5.85
N ALA A 130 17.99 -16.57 6.20
CA ALA A 130 18.53 -17.92 6.28
C ALA A 130 19.16 -18.39 4.96
N GLY A 131 20.19 -19.23 5.06
CA GLY A 131 20.84 -19.87 3.92
C GLY A 131 22.11 -19.16 3.43
N LYS A 132 22.47 -19.40 2.17
CA LYS A 132 23.70 -18.89 1.55
C LYS A 132 23.40 -17.66 0.72
N ALA A 133 24.24 -16.64 0.82
CA ALA A 133 24.16 -15.47 -0.06
C ALA A 133 24.26 -15.89 -1.54
N VAL A 134 23.44 -15.28 -2.39
CA VAL A 134 23.42 -15.50 -3.84
C VAL A 134 23.51 -14.15 -4.56
N SER A 135 24.25 -14.12 -5.67
CA SER A 135 24.32 -12.93 -6.51
C SER A 135 23.11 -12.83 -7.44
N VAL A 136 22.50 -11.64 -7.47
CA VAL A 136 21.40 -11.29 -8.36
C VAL A 136 21.72 -9.97 -9.10
N PRO A 137 21.17 -9.75 -10.30
CA PRO A 137 21.46 -8.55 -11.09
C PRO A 137 21.12 -7.26 -10.33
N VAL A 138 22.01 -6.26 -10.40
CA VAL A 138 21.78 -4.95 -9.80
C VAL A 138 20.59 -4.27 -10.46
N GLN A 139 19.65 -3.78 -9.65
CA GLN A 139 18.47 -3.07 -10.12
C GLN A 139 18.70 -1.55 -10.08
N PRO A 140 18.39 -0.81 -11.16
CA PRO A 140 18.51 0.64 -11.17
C PRO A 140 17.54 1.29 -10.19
N GLY A 141 17.97 2.36 -9.53
CA GLY A 141 17.14 3.12 -8.58
C GLY A 141 16.92 2.46 -7.21
N VAL A 142 17.47 1.26 -7.00
CA VAL A 142 17.49 0.58 -5.69
C VAL A 142 18.75 0.99 -4.93
N GLU A 143 18.60 1.37 -3.66
CA GLU A 143 19.70 1.83 -2.81
C GLU A 143 20.53 0.67 -2.26
N ARG A 144 19.86 -0.47 -1.98
CA ARG A 144 20.51 -1.70 -1.54
C ARG A 144 19.71 -2.92 -1.96
N GLN A 145 20.41 -3.99 -2.35
CA GLN A 145 19.82 -5.29 -2.61
C GLN A 145 20.65 -6.40 -1.99
N GLN A 146 19.98 -7.44 -1.48
CA GLN A 146 20.62 -8.65 -0.98
C GLN A 146 19.75 -9.86 -1.30
N ALA A 147 20.37 -11.02 -1.49
CA ALA A 147 19.66 -12.25 -1.78
C ALA A 147 20.31 -13.44 -1.10
N TRP A 148 19.47 -14.35 -0.62
CA TRP A 148 19.86 -15.59 0.02
C TRP A 148 19.09 -16.75 -0.57
N ARG A 149 19.67 -17.93 -0.42
CA ARG A 149 19.05 -19.19 -0.79
C ARG A 149 19.24 -20.18 0.34
N ASP A 150 18.11 -20.67 0.84
CA ASP A 150 18.04 -21.77 1.79
C ASP A 150 17.32 -22.96 1.14
N GLY A 151 18.09 -24.00 0.81
CA GLY A 151 17.60 -25.13 0.03
C GLY A 151 16.92 -24.67 -1.26
N LYS A 152 15.61 -24.96 -1.35
CA LYS A 152 14.75 -24.67 -2.52
C LYS A 152 13.99 -23.34 -2.41
N THR A 153 14.33 -22.51 -1.41
CA THR A 153 13.77 -21.19 -1.22
C THR A 153 14.81 -20.14 -1.52
N CYS A 154 14.44 -19.12 -2.29
CA CYS A 154 15.26 -17.94 -2.52
C CYS A 154 14.52 -16.72 -1.98
N THR A 155 15.20 -15.91 -1.17
CA THR A 155 14.68 -14.67 -0.63
C THR A 155 15.53 -13.50 -1.14
N VAL A 156 14.89 -12.46 -1.62
CA VAL A 156 15.52 -11.25 -2.14
C VAL A 156 14.94 -10.04 -1.45
N LEU A 157 15.80 -9.15 -0.97
CA LEU A 157 15.43 -7.86 -0.38
C LEU A 157 15.91 -6.73 -1.28
N LEU A 158 15.02 -5.80 -1.61
CA LEU A 158 15.31 -4.52 -2.26
C LEU A 158 14.93 -3.37 -1.34
N ALA A 159 15.77 -2.35 -1.27
CA ALA A 159 15.54 -1.16 -0.44
C ALA A 159 15.54 0.14 -1.26
N LYS A 160 14.61 1.03 -0.94
CA LYS A 160 14.58 2.42 -1.39
C LYS A 160 13.88 3.29 -0.35
N GLY A 161 14.47 4.43 0.02
CA GLY A 161 13.90 5.35 0.99
C GLY A 161 13.61 4.64 2.32
N THR A 162 12.33 4.55 2.68
CA THR A 162 11.84 3.85 3.89
C THR A 162 11.17 2.50 3.59
N LEU A 163 11.17 2.06 2.33
CA LEU A 163 10.51 0.82 1.91
C LEU A 163 11.50 -0.31 1.65
N VAL A 164 11.21 -1.47 2.22
CA VAL A 164 11.85 -2.74 1.86
C VAL A 164 10.84 -3.63 1.16
N SER A 165 11.21 -4.12 -0.02
CA SER A 165 10.47 -5.11 -0.80
C SER A 165 11.19 -6.45 -0.67
N GLU A 166 10.49 -7.44 -0.12
CA GLU A 166 10.92 -8.82 0.07
C GLU A 166 10.19 -9.74 -0.90
N LEU A 167 10.94 -10.51 -1.68
CA LEU A 167 10.40 -11.59 -2.49
C LEU A 167 10.93 -12.92 -1.97
N THR A 168 10.03 -13.83 -1.65
CA THR A 168 10.34 -15.22 -1.30
C THR A 168 9.75 -16.15 -2.36
N VAL A 169 10.62 -16.95 -2.98
CA VAL A 169 10.22 -17.97 -3.96
C VAL A 169 10.63 -19.35 -3.46
N SER A 170 9.65 -20.22 -3.25
CA SER A 170 9.84 -21.65 -3.00
C SER A 170 9.60 -22.42 -4.29
N ALA A 171 10.54 -23.28 -4.68
CA ALA A 171 10.45 -24.05 -5.93
C ALA A 171 10.78 -25.54 -5.76
N SER A 172 10.70 -26.31 -6.85
CA SER A 172 11.05 -27.73 -6.83
C SER A 172 12.56 -28.00 -6.74
N THR A 173 13.38 -27.02 -7.16
CA THR A 173 14.85 -27.07 -7.13
C THR A 173 15.43 -25.71 -6.75
N GLU A 174 16.66 -25.71 -6.26
CA GLU A 174 17.42 -24.50 -5.91
C GLU A 174 17.55 -23.52 -7.08
N ALA A 175 17.95 -24.03 -8.25
CA ALA A 175 18.14 -23.22 -9.45
C ALA A 175 16.83 -22.55 -9.89
N ARG A 176 15.71 -23.27 -9.84
CA ARG A 176 14.40 -22.71 -10.22
C ARG A 176 13.97 -21.57 -9.30
N ALA A 177 14.25 -21.67 -8.00
CA ALA A 177 13.95 -20.59 -7.06
C ALA A 177 14.75 -19.33 -7.38
N VAL A 178 16.06 -19.48 -7.62
CA VAL A 178 16.95 -18.36 -7.98
C VAL A 178 16.56 -17.75 -9.32
N ASP A 179 16.25 -18.57 -10.33
CA ASP A 179 15.89 -18.09 -11.66
C ASP A 179 14.56 -17.33 -11.65
N ALA A 180 13.56 -17.81 -10.90
CA ALA A 180 12.30 -17.10 -10.72
C ALA A 180 12.50 -15.76 -9.99
N ALA A 181 13.30 -15.74 -8.91
CA ALA A 181 13.62 -14.50 -8.22
C ALA A 181 14.30 -13.48 -9.16
N LYS A 182 15.23 -13.92 -10.02
CA LYS A 182 15.90 -13.06 -11.00
C LYS A 182 14.95 -12.49 -12.06
N ARG A 183 13.95 -13.26 -12.52
CA ARG A 183 12.96 -12.79 -13.50
C ARG A 183 12.05 -11.70 -12.94
N LEU A 184 11.72 -11.76 -11.64
CA LEU A 184 10.79 -10.83 -11.01
C LEU A 184 11.45 -9.57 -10.43
N LEU A 185 12.78 -9.59 -10.28
CA LEU A 185 13.55 -8.44 -9.79
C LEU A 185 13.24 -7.12 -10.50
N PRO A 186 13.16 -7.06 -11.85
CA PRO A 186 12.81 -5.82 -12.54
C PRO A 186 11.42 -5.30 -12.18
N ALA A 187 10.43 -6.18 -12.02
CA ALA A 187 9.07 -5.79 -11.64
C ALA A 187 9.04 -5.24 -10.20
N MET A 188 9.71 -5.91 -9.27
CA MET A 188 9.85 -5.41 -7.89
C MET A 188 10.52 -4.05 -7.85
N ALA A 189 11.63 -3.90 -8.57
CA ALA A 189 12.38 -2.64 -8.63
C ALA A 189 11.52 -1.53 -9.25
N ALA A 190 10.75 -1.80 -10.29
CA ALA A 190 9.83 -0.82 -10.88
C ALA A 190 8.78 -0.34 -9.88
N LYS A 191 8.15 -1.25 -9.13
CA LYS A 191 7.17 -0.89 -8.08
C LYS A 191 7.79 -0.08 -6.97
N LEU A 192 8.95 -0.51 -6.49
CA LEU A 192 9.67 0.15 -5.41
C LEU A 192 10.17 1.54 -5.83
N THR A 193 10.69 1.68 -7.06
CA THR A 193 11.24 2.95 -7.56
C THR A 193 10.18 3.95 -8.00
N ALA A 194 8.96 3.51 -8.27
CA ALA A 194 7.81 4.40 -8.49
C ALA A 194 7.35 5.12 -7.20
N GLN A 195 7.78 4.66 -6.02
CA GLN A 195 7.45 5.30 -4.75
C GLN A 195 8.30 6.56 -4.50
N PRO A 196 7.77 7.56 -3.79
CA PRO A 196 8.53 8.76 -3.43
C PRO A 196 9.78 8.45 -2.60
#